data_AF-A0A2T2ZZG0-F1
#
_entry.id   AF-A0A2T2ZZG0-F1
#
_cell.length_a   1.000
_cell.length_b   1.000
_cell.length_c   1.000
_cell.angle_alpha   90.00
_cell.angle_beta   90.00
_cell.angle_gamma   90.00
#
_symmetry.space_group_name_H-M   'P 1'
#
loop_
_entity.id
_entity.type
_entity.pdbx_description
1 polymer ?
#
loop_
_entity_poly.entity_id
_entity_poly.type
_entity_poly.pdbx_seq_one_letter_code
_entity_poly.pdbx_strand_id
1 'polypeptide(L)'
;MNGYGNGHGNGHGISNTVNTGDADPPPPPDSSTLPLPRILCLHGGGTNSSIFYMQCRSLSLHLKSQFRLVFAVASFPSTPGPDVLSVYADCGPFKRWVYSTAPNAVEEKPKETWDAIENQIGDAMDADDKLGATGDFVAVLGFSQGAKVAASILLRQQERPGAMGRVGRSEAGFRFGVLMAGRGPLLAYDPDNASWLGNDERFDYDSNVAAKRLLRIPTIHVHGLQDPGLGFHQVLLEEWCDPRTTTLVEWEGNHRLPIKTLDVKLVVDKIRDVAVRTGVQLK
;
A
#
# COMPACT_ATOMS: atom_id res chain seq x y z
N MET A 1 -75.71 -24.76 -9.61
CA MET A 1 -74.47 -24.36 -10.30
C MET A 1 -73.70 -23.46 -9.34
N ASN A 2 -72.64 -24.02 -8.76
CA ASN A 2 -71.70 -23.42 -7.80
C ASN A 2 -70.93 -22.26 -8.48
N GLY A 3 -70.45 -21.18 -7.85
CA GLY A 3 -69.85 -21.03 -6.51
C GLY A 3 -68.31 -20.99 -6.63
N TYR A 4 -67.65 -20.06 -5.91
CA TYR A 4 -66.18 -19.83 -5.74
C TYR A 4 -65.50 -18.94 -6.80
N GLY A 5 -64.54 -18.03 -6.52
CA GLY A 5 -63.79 -17.65 -5.31
C GLY A 5 -62.39 -17.13 -5.70
N ASN A 6 -61.94 -16.04 -5.05
CA ASN A 6 -60.57 -15.50 -4.80
C ASN A 6 -59.36 -15.78 -5.72
N GLY A 7 -58.48 -14.77 -5.85
CA GLY A 7 -57.05 -14.99 -6.13
C GLY A 7 -56.20 -13.72 -6.29
N HIS A 8 -55.43 -13.39 -5.26
CA HIS A 8 -54.39 -12.34 -5.25
C HIS A 8 -53.24 -12.63 -6.22
N GLY A 9 -52.60 -11.56 -6.71
CA GLY A 9 -51.30 -11.61 -7.38
C GLY A 9 -50.57 -10.27 -7.24
N ASN A 10 -50.07 -9.98 -6.03
CA ASN A 10 -49.08 -8.94 -5.81
C ASN A 10 -47.83 -9.30 -6.62
N GLY A 11 -47.61 -8.63 -7.75
CA GLY A 11 -46.32 -8.59 -8.41
C GLY A 11 -45.34 -7.83 -7.53
N HIS A 12 -44.69 -8.53 -6.60
CA HIS A 12 -43.44 -8.05 -6.01
C HIS A 12 -42.45 -7.86 -7.15
N GLY A 13 -42.25 -6.59 -7.54
CA GLY A 13 -41.02 -6.20 -8.19
C GLY A 13 -39.90 -6.58 -7.25
N ILE A 14 -39.21 -7.68 -7.57
CA ILE A 14 -37.89 -7.97 -7.01
C ILE A 14 -37.02 -6.84 -7.55
N SER A 15 -36.92 -5.78 -6.74
CA SER A 15 -35.85 -4.82 -6.83
C SER A 15 -34.56 -5.61 -6.64
N ASN A 16 -33.97 -6.06 -7.74
CA ASN A 16 -32.56 -6.41 -7.79
C ASN A 16 -31.79 -5.09 -7.61
N THR A 17 -31.77 -4.60 -6.37
CA THR A 17 -30.68 -3.75 -5.91
C THR A 17 -29.45 -4.63 -6.02
N VAL A 18 -28.74 -4.49 -7.13
CA VAL A 18 -27.34 -4.91 -7.21
C VAL A 18 -26.69 -4.25 -6.00
N ASN A 19 -26.31 -5.07 -5.03
CA ASN A 19 -25.64 -4.59 -3.84
C ASN A 19 -24.33 -3.95 -4.35
N THR A 20 -24.30 -2.63 -4.45
CA THR A 20 -23.10 -1.85 -4.76
C THR A 20 -22.13 -1.84 -3.58
N GLY A 21 -22.34 -2.75 -2.61
CA GLY A 21 -21.65 -2.80 -1.34
C GLY A 21 -20.17 -2.95 -1.58
N ASP A 22 -19.42 -1.91 -1.22
CA ASP A 22 -17.99 -2.05 -0.99
C ASP A 22 -17.77 -3.22 -0.02
N ALA A 23 -16.66 -3.96 -0.17
CA ALA A 23 -16.27 -4.96 0.81
C ALA A 23 -16.29 -4.34 2.20
N ASP A 24 -16.79 -5.10 3.20
CA ASP A 24 -16.80 -4.63 4.58
C ASP A 24 -15.41 -4.10 4.96
N PRO A 25 -15.31 -2.88 5.53
CA PRO A 25 -14.02 -2.32 5.91
C PRO A 25 -13.31 -3.23 6.90
N PRO A 26 -11.97 -3.19 6.97
CA PRO A 26 -11.24 -3.97 7.97
C PRO A 26 -11.77 -3.63 9.37
N PRO A 27 -11.79 -4.62 10.29
CA PRO A 27 -12.25 -4.37 11.65
C PRO A 27 -11.37 -3.27 12.29
N PRO A 28 -11.95 -2.43 13.18
CA PRO A 28 -11.20 -1.38 13.83
C PRO A 28 -9.98 -1.97 14.58
N PRO A 29 -8.79 -1.35 14.52
CA PRO A 29 -7.65 -1.87 15.23
C PRO A 29 -7.83 -1.76 16.75
N ASP A 30 -7.22 -2.69 17.50
CA ASP A 30 -7.31 -2.78 18.96
C ASP A 30 -7.02 -1.44 19.65
N SER A 31 -7.88 -1.02 20.59
CA SER A 31 -7.77 0.26 21.29
C SER A 31 -6.50 0.35 22.16
N SER A 32 -5.92 -0.78 22.57
CA SER A 32 -4.61 -0.80 23.25
C SER A 32 -3.46 -0.29 22.37
N THR A 33 -3.65 -0.22 21.05
CA THR A 33 -2.63 0.24 20.09
C THR A 33 -2.71 1.74 19.77
N LEU A 34 -3.71 2.46 20.28
CA LEU A 34 -3.91 3.90 20.01
C LEU A 34 -2.65 4.77 20.24
N PRO A 35 -1.84 4.54 21.30
CA PRO A 35 -0.64 5.35 21.52
C PRO A 35 0.62 4.81 20.83
N LEU A 36 0.52 3.76 20.01
CA LEU A 36 1.68 3.15 19.35
C LEU A 36 2.00 3.87 18.03
N PRO A 37 3.28 3.91 17.63
CA PRO A 37 3.68 4.37 16.30
C PRO A 37 2.88 3.66 15.19
N ARG A 38 2.48 4.42 14.18
CA ARG A 38 1.59 3.98 13.11
C ARG A 38 2.36 3.64 11.85
N ILE A 39 1.99 2.53 11.23
CA ILE A 39 2.44 2.12 9.89
C ILE A 39 1.23 2.19 8.96
N LEU A 40 1.33 3.03 7.93
CA LEU A 40 0.34 3.12 6.87
C LEU A 40 0.51 1.93 5.92
N CYS A 41 -0.56 1.19 5.63
CA CYS A 41 -0.54 -0.04 4.85
C CYS A 41 -1.27 0.15 3.51
N LEU A 42 -0.56 -0.07 2.40
CA LEU A 42 -1.03 0.11 1.02
C LEU A 42 -1.11 -1.24 0.29
N HIS A 43 -2.33 -1.61 -0.11
CA HIS A 43 -2.61 -2.89 -0.76
C HIS A 43 -2.09 -3.00 -2.20
N GLY A 44 -2.02 -4.22 -2.75
CA GLY A 44 -1.65 -4.47 -4.14
C GLY A 44 -2.75 -4.09 -5.15
N GLY A 45 -2.40 -3.92 -6.42
CA GLY A 45 -3.38 -3.62 -7.47
C GLY A 45 -4.37 -4.78 -7.65
N GLY A 46 -5.66 -4.46 -7.85
CA GLY A 46 -6.71 -5.46 -7.96
C GLY A 46 -7.08 -6.12 -6.63
N THR A 47 -6.84 -5.42 -5.52
CA THR A 47 -7.26 -5.81 -4.16
C THR A 47 -7.88 -4.62 -3.44
N ASN A 48 -8.08 -4.68 -2.13
CA ASN A 48 -8.54 -3.55 -1.30
C ASN A 48 -7.97 -3.67 0.13
N SER A 49 -8.32 -2.71 0.99
CA SER A 49 -7.84 -2.66 2.38
C SER A 49 -8.24 -3.90 3.19
N SER A 50 -9.44 -4.45 2.99
CA SER A 50 -9.94 -5.63 3.72
C SER A 50 -9.18 -6.91 3.35
N ILE A 51 -8.94 -7.12 2.06
CA ILE A 51 -8.08 -8.21 1.58
C ILE A 51 -6.66 -8.04 2.14
N PHE A 52 -6.12 -6.83 2.09
CA PHE A 52 -4.76 -6.59 2.58
C PHE A 52 -4.62 -6.76 4.09
N TYR A 53 -5.64 -6.38 4.86
CA TYR A 53 -5.74 -6.68 6.29
C TYR A 53 -5.64 -8.18 6.56
N MET A 54 -6.37 -9.01 5.79
CA MET A 54 -6.31 -10.47 5.91
C MET A 54 -4.93 -11.02 5.52
N GLN A 55 -4.34 -10.51 4.43
CA GLN A 55 -2.99 -10.91 3.99
C GLN A 55 -1.92 -10.53 5.02
N CYS A 56 -2.07 -9.40 5.71
CA CYS A 56 -1.17 -8.93 6.76
C CYS A 56 -1.39 -9.60 8.11
N ARG A 57 -2.37 -10.50 8.30
CA ARG A 57 -2.76 -11.04 9.61
C ARG A 57 -1.58 -11.55 10.45
N SER A 58 -0.65 -12.29 9.85
CA SER A 58 0.51 -12.83 10.57
C SER A 58 1.48 -11.71 10.98
N LEU A 59 1.72 -10.74 10.09
CA LEU A 59 2.54 -9.56 10.37
C LEU A 59 1.91 -8.71 11.48
N SER A 60 0.62 -8.40 11.38
CA SER A 60 -0.15 -7.64 12.37
C SER A 60 -0.03 -8.27 13.75
N LEU A 61 -0.15 -9.60 13.86
CA LEU A 61 -0.04 -10.31 15.13
C LEU A 61 1.32 -10.12 15.81
N HIS A 62 2.41 -10.05 15.04
CA HIS A 62 3.78 -9.91 15.57
C HIS A 62 4.18 -8.45 15.81
N LEU A 63 3.52 -7.49 15.17
CA LEU A 63 3.77 -6.06 15.35
C LEU A 63 2.87 -5.38 16.38
N LYS A 64 1.73 -5.99 16.74
CA LYS A 64 0.66 -5.34 17.53
C LYS A 64 1.07 -4.74 18.88
N SER A 65 2.17 -5.22 19.49
CA SER A 65 2.65 -4.67 20.76
C SER A 65 3.49 -3.41 20.61
N GLN A 66 3.94 -3.11 19.39
CA GLN A 66 4.89 -2.03 19.10
C GLN A 66 4.40 -1.05 18.04
N PHE A 67 3.49 -1.49 17.17
CA PHE A 67 2.95 -0.68 16.09
C PHE A 67 1.45 -0.85 15.96
N ARG A 68 0.81 0.21 15.48
CA ARG A 68 -0.56 0.22 14.98
C ARG A 68 -0.54 0.23 13.45
N LEU A 69 -1.27 -0.69 12.81
CA LEU A 69 -1.37 -0.74 11.36
C LEU A 69 -2.65 -0.04 10.89
N VAL A 70 -2.53 0.82 9.88
CA VAL A 70 -3.64 1.61 9.32
C VAL A 70 -3.76 1.30 7.84
N PHE A 71 -4.86 0.69 7.42
CA PHE A 71 -5.03 0.18 6.05
C PHE A 71 -5.79 1.19 5.18
N ALA A 72 -5.10 1.79 4.22
CA ALA A 72 -5.74 2.67 3.24
C ALA A 72 -6.31 1.86 2.06
N VAL A 73 -7.32 2.41 1.40
CA VAL A 73 -7.95 1.82 0.21
C VAL A 73 -7.75 2.75 -0.98
N ALA A 74 -7.40 2.20 -2.14
CA ALA A 74 -7.24 3.00 -3.35
C ALA A 74 -8.59 3.42 -3.95
N SER A 75 -8.64 4.53 -4.68
CA SER A 75 -9.87 5.06 -5.25
C SER A 75 -10.23 4.46 -6.61
N PHE A 76 -9.24 4.09 -7.43
CA PHE A 76 -9.50 3.67 -8.81
C PHE A 76 -10.01 2.23 -8.88
N PRO A 77 -11.13 1.97 -9.59
CA PRO A 77 -11.58 0.61 -9.85
C PRO A 77 -10.54 -0.21 -10.63
N SER A 78 -10.51 -1.52 -10.34
CA SER A 78 -9.63 -2.48 -11.00
C SER A 78 -10.35 -3.80 -11.20
N THR A 79 -9.89 -4.57 -12.18
CA THR A 79 -10.11 -6.02 -12.15
C THR A 79 -9.34 -6.63 -10.98
N PRO A 80 -9.78 -7.77 -10.42
CA PRO A 80 -9.02 -8.48 -9.41
C PRO A 80 -7.62 -8.85 -9.93
N GLY A 81 -6.64 -8.81 -9.05
CA GLY A 81 -5.27 -9.20 -9.37
C GLY A 81 -5.14 -10.70 -9.68
N PRO A 82 -4.00 -11.15 -10.23
CA PRO A 82 -3.71 -12.57 -10.38
C PRO A 82 -3.89 -13.30 -9.04
N ASP A 83 -4.49 -14.48 -9.09
CA ASP A 83 -4.75 -15.37 -7.94
C ASP A 83 -5.71 -14.83 -6.84
N VAL A 84 -6.14 -13.56 -6.90
CA VAL A 84 -7.07 -12.97 -5.91
C VAL A 84 -8.40 -13.71 -5.88
N LEU A 85 -8.95 -14.03 -7.04
CA LEU A 85 -10.26 -14.70 -7.16
C LEU A 85 -10.28 -16.11 -6.56
N SER A 86 -9.13 -16.76 -6.36
CA SER A 86 -9.10 -18.11 -5.79
C SER A 86 -9.50 -18.14 -4.32
N VAL A 87 -9.29 -17.05 -3.58
CA VAL A 87 -9.54 -16.94 -2.12
C VAL A 87 -10.47 -15.79 -1.78
N TYR A 88 -10.52 -14.73 -2.60
CA TYR A 88 -11.18 -13.46 -2.29
C TYR A 88 -12.20 -13.03 -3.36
N ALA A 89 -12.82 -14.00 -4.06
CA ALA A 89 -13.78 -13.73 -5.13
C ALA A 89 -14.91 -12.77 -4.67
N ASP A 90 -15.43 -12.99 -3.46
CA ASP A 90 -16.55 -12.24 -2.90
C ASP A 90 -16.12 -10.99 -2.11
N CYS A 91 -14.82 -10.67 -2.10
CA CYS A 91 -14.27 -9.51 -1.39
C CYS A 91 -14.11 -8.29 -2.29
N GLY A 92 -14.85 -8.22 -3.41
CA GLY A 92 -14.90 -7.02 -4.25
C GLY A 92 -15.60 -5.85 -3.54
N PRO A 93 -15.49 -4.63 -4.08
CA PRO A 93 -14.83 -4.27 -5.31
C PRO A 93 -13.31 -4.19 -5.16
N PHE A 94 -12.63 -4.43 -6.29
CA PHE A 94 -11.17 -4.40 -6.38
C PHE A 94 -10.71 -3.02 -6.85
N LYS A 95 -9.60 -2.55 -6.28
CA LYS A 95 -9.09 -1.21 -6.48
C LYS A 95 -7.61 -1.22 -6.87
N ARG A 96 -7.13 -0.12 -7.44
CA ARG A 96 -5.74 0.12 -7.82
C ARG A 96 -5.35 1.56 -7.51
N TRP A 97 -4.06 1.78 -7.27
CA TRP A 97 -3.50 3.09 -6.93
C TRP A 97 -3.09 3.92 -8.14
N VAL A 98 -2.73 3.27 -9.24
CA VAL A 98 -2.12 3.91 -10.42
C VAL A 98 -2.83 3.48 -11.70
N TYR A 99 -2.85 4.32 -12.73
CA TYR A 99 -3.42 4.03 -14.06
C TYR A 99 -2.56 3.05 -14.83
N SER A 100 -1.25 3.25 -14.82
CA SER A 100 -0.34 2.43 -15.61
C SER A 100 0.00 1.13 -14.88
N THR A 101 -0.54 0.01 -15.39
CA THR A 101 -0.36 -1.33 -14.80
C THR A 101 0.68 -2.18 -15.52
N ALA A 102 1.10 -1.76 -16.71
CA ALA A 102 2.17 -2.40 -17.47
C ALA A 102 3.49 -2.37 -16.67
N PRO A 103 4.30 -3.45 -16.72
CA PRO A 103 5.63 -3.44 -16.15
C PRO A 103 6.47 -2.30 -16.73
N ASN A 104 7.26 -1.64 -15.88
CA ASN A 104 8.20 -0.57 -16.27
C ASN A 104 7.57 0.64 -17.00
N ALA A 105 6.26 0.83 -16.90
CA ALA A 105 5.58 2.00 -17.47
C ALA A 105 5.60 3.19 -16.50
N VAL A 106 5.85 4.38 -17.05
CA VAL A 106 5.65 5.64 -16.32
C VAL A 106 4.16 5.92 -16.22
N GLU A 107 3.77 6.61 -15.15
CA GLU A 107 2.39 6.93 -14.89
C GLU A 107 1.81 7.90 -15.92
N GLU A 108 0.70 7.50 -16.55
CA GLU A 108 0.01 8.28 -17.59
C GLU A 108 -0.62 9.57 -17.05
N LYS A 109 -1.10 9.54 -15.81
CA LYS A 109 -1.84 10.65 -15.19
C LYS A 109 -1.26 10.98 -13.81
N PRO A 110 -0.01 11.49 -13.76
CA PRO A 110 0.73 11.60 -12.51
C PRO A 110 0.05 12.56 -11.52
N LYS A 111 -0.58 13.64 -12.00
CA LYS A 111 -1.28 14.61 -11.15
C LYS A 111 -2.53 14.00 -10.51
N GLU A 112 -3.42 13.45 -11.32
CA GLU A 112 -4.65 12.81 -10.86
C GLU A 112 -4.37 11.61 -9.95
N THR A 113 -3.25 10.91 -10.22
CA THR A 113 -2.78 9.82 -9.37
C THR A 113 -2.35 10.32 -8.00
N TRP A 114 -1.57 11.40 -7.93
CA TRP A 114 -1.19 11.99 -6.64
C TRP A 114 -2.38 12.56 -5.88
N ASP A 115 -3.28 13.30 -6.55
CA ASP A 115 -4.49 13.82 -5.92
C ASP A 115 -5.34 12.69 -5.32
N ALA A 116 -5.48 11.57 -6.03
CA ALA A 116 -6.18 10.39 -5.52
C ALA A 116 -5.46 9.74 -4.32
N ILE A 117 -4.14 9.54 -4.41
CA ILE A 117 -3.32 8.95 -3.35
C ILE A 117 -3.39 9.80 -2.08
N GLU A 118 -3.18 11.11 -2.20
CA GLU A 118 -3.19 12.03 -1.05
C GLU A 118 -4.55 12.06 -0.36
N ASN A 119 -5.65 12.06 -1.13
CA ASN A 119 -7.01 12.02 -0.57
C ASN A 119 -7.30 10.70 0.16
N GLN A 120 -7.03 9.55 -0.47
CA GLN A 120 -7.34 8.25 0.14
C GLN A 120 -6.48 7.93 1.36
N ILE A 121 -5.21 8.31 1.33
CA ILE A 121 -4.33 8.17 2.49
C ILE A 121 -4.75 9.14 3.59
N GLY A 122 -5.03 10.40 3.25
CA GLY A 122 -5.54 11.38 4.20
C GLY A 122 -6.83 10.91 4.88
N ASP A 123 -7.76 10.29 4.14
CA ASP A 123 -9.00 9.77 4.68
C ASP A 123 -8.77 8.59 5.65
N ALA A 124 -7.85 7.68 5.33
CA ALA A 124 -7.48 6.57 6.23
C ALA A 124 -6.79 7.08 7.51
N MET A 125 -5.91 8.08 7.36
CA MET A 125 -5.22 8.73 8.46
C MET A 125 -6.20 9.47 9.39
N ASP A 126 -7.13 10.25 8.83
CA ASP A 126 -8.16 10.97 9.59
C ASP A 126 -9.16 10.02 10.25
N ALA A 127 -9.52 8.91 9.58
CA ALA A 127 -10.38 7.88 10.15
C ALA A 127 -9.73 7.25 11.38
N ASP A 128 -8.43 6.99 11.35
CA ASP A 128 -7.69 6.44 12.48
C ASP A 128 -7.56 7.44 13.65
N ASP A 129 -7.35 8.73 13.36
CA ASP A 129 -7.37 9.77 14.40
C ASP A 129 -8.73 9.91 15.05
N LYS A 130 -9.83 9.77 14.29
CA LYS A 130 -11.20 9.77 14.83
C LYS A 130 -11.47 8.59 15.77
N LEU A 131 -10.70 7.51 15.68
CA LEU A 131 -10.73 6.42 16.65
C LEU A 131 -9.94 6.73 17.93
N GLY A 132 -9.28 7.89 18.02
CA GLY A 132 -8.50 8.34 19.17
C GLY A 132 -7.02 7.98 19.12
N ALA A 133 -6.49 7.63 17.95
CA ALA A 133 -5.07 7.29 17.81
C ALA A 133 -4.19 8.53 18.00
N THR A 134 -3.07 8.37 18.71
CA THR A 134 -2.18 9.49 19.08
C THR A 134 -0.72 9.28 18.71
N GLY A 135 -0.31 8.07 18.33
CA GLY A 135 1.07 7.82 17.88
C GLY A 135 1.35 8.45 16.52
N ASP A 136 2.61 8.76 16.21
CA ASP A 136 2.95 9.32 14.89
C ASP A 136 2.87 8.26 13.78
N PHE A 137 2.55 8.68 12.56
CA PHE A 137 2.80 7.87 11.35
C PHE A 137 4.29 7.88 11.04
N VAL A 138 4.95 6.76 11.33
CA VAL A 138 6.41 6.62 11.25
C VAL A 138 6.87 5.80 10.05
N ALA A 139 5.99 5.02 9.43
CA ALA A 139 6.37 4.20 8.28
C ALA A 139 5.21 3.98 7.31
N VAL A 140 5.58 3.60 6.08
CA VAL A 140 4.64 3.13 5.07
C VAL A 140 5.03 1.72 4.64
N LEU A 141 4.07 0.80 4.64
CA LEU A 141 4.20 -0.56 4.17
C LEU A 141 3.35 -0.71 2.92
N GLY A 142 3.94 -1.21 1.84
CA GLY A 142 3.23 -1.48 0.61
C GLY A 142 3.49 -2.87 0.07
N PHE A 143 2.50 -3.45 -0.59
CA PHE A 143 2.64 -4.70 -1.34
C PHE A 143 2.39 -4.49 -2.84
N SER A 144 3.25 -5.04 -3.70
CA SER A 144 3.13 -4.99 -5.16
C SER A 144 2.96 -3.56 -5.67
N GLN A 145 1.81 -3.21 -6.26
CA GLN A 145 1.50 -1.83 -6.64
C GLN A 145 1.54 -0.85 -5.45
N GLY A 146 1.09 -1.27 -4.26
CA GLY A 146 1.19 -0.47 -3.04
C GLY A 146 2.64 -0.23 -2.61
N ALA A 147 3.58 -1.14 -2.90
CA ALA A 147 5.01 -0.93 -2.62
C ALA A 147 5.60 0.15 -3.53
N LYS A 148 5.20 0.21 -4.81
CA LYS A 148 5.56 1.33 -5.71
C LYS A 148 5.09 2.66 -5.12
N VAL A 149 3.85 2.72 -4.65
CA VAL A 149 3.26 3.93 -4.05
C VAL A 149 3.96 4.30 -2.74
N ALA A 150 4.23 3.31 -1.88
CA ALA A 150 4.97 3.51 -0.63
C ALA A 150 6.35 4.14 -0.87
N ALA A 151 7.13 3.59 -1.79
CA ALA A 151 8.42 4.16 -2.17
C ALA A 151 8.29 5.56 -2.79
N SER A 152 7.26 5.78 -3.61
CA SER A 152 6.99 7.09 -4.23
C SER A 152 6.61 8.16 -3.20
N ILE A 153 5.84 7.81 -2.17
CA ILE A 153 5.50 8.69 -1.03
C ILE A 153 6.77 9.12 -0.31
N LEU A 154 7.67 8.18 -0.02
CA LEU A 154 8.92 8.50 0.64
C LEU A 154 9.80 9.39 -0.24
N LEU A 155 9.88 9.13 -1.54
CA LEU A 155 10.63 9.97 -2.48
C LEU A 155 10.03 11.38 -2.55
N ARG A 156 8.71 11.50 -2.60
CA ARG A 156 8.03 12.81 -2.59
C ARG A 156 8.25 13.56 -1.29
N GLN A 157 8.17 12.90 -0.13
CA GLN A 157 8.50 13.52 1.15
C GLN A 157 9.96 14.01 1.18
N GLN A 158 10.88 13.23 0.60
CA GLN A 158 12.30 13.56 0.54
C GLN A 158 12.59 14.77 -0.35
N GLU A 159 12.03 14.81 -1.56
CA GLU A 159 12.36 15.84 -2.56
C GLU A 159 11.44 17.07 -2.46
N ARG A 160 10.21 16.89 -1.95
CA ARG A 160 9.21 17.96 -1.78
C ARG A 160 8.48 17.84 -0.44
N PRO A 161 9.17 18.04 0.71
CA PRO A 161 8.57 17.87 2.04
C PRO A 161 7.31 18.71 2.27
N GLY A 162 7.23 19.91 1.66
CA GLY A 162 6.04 20.78 1.76
C GLY A 162 4.90 20.44 0.79
N ALA A 163 5.05 19.45 -0.09
CA ALA A 163 4.08 19.09 -1.12
C ALA A 163 3.32 17.78 -0.83
N MET A 164 3.31 17.33 0.43
CA MET A 164 2.63 16.12 0.87
C MET A 164 1.17 16.36 1.29
N GLY A 165 0.65 17.58 1.15
CA GLY A 165 -0.75 17.91 1.43
C GLY A 165 -1.22 17.44 2.81
N ARG A 166 -2.36 16.75 2.85
CA ARG A 166 -2.93 16.14 4.07
C ARG A 166 -2.04 15.04 4.68
N VAL A 167 -1.21 14.41 3.86
CA VAL A 167 -0.30 13.34 4.26
C VAL A 167 0.93 13.89 4.98
N GLY A 168 1.32 15.14 4.72
CA GLY A 168 2.49 15.82 5.31
C GLY A 168 2.22 16.58 6.61
N ARG A 169 1.25 16.15 7.41
CA ARG A 169 0.91 16.76 8.71
C ARG A 169 1.99 16.52 9.77
N SER A 170 1.97 17.29 10.87
CA SER A 170 3.01 17.25 11.91
C SER A 170 3.24 15.85 12.49
N GLU A 171 2.18 15.07 12.63
CA GLU A 171 2.18 13.71 13.18
C GLU A 171 2.54 12.65 12.12
N ALA A 172 2.90 13.08 10.90
CA ALA A 172 3.24 12.21 9.77
C ALA A 172 4.63 12.57 9.23
N GLY A 173 5.62 11.88 9.77
CA GLY A 173 6.99 11.91 9.30
C GLY A 173 7.44 10.49 9.01
N PHE A 174 7.19 10.00 7.79
CA PHE A 174 7.56 8.64 7.44
C PHE A 174 9.09 8.50 7.46
N ARG A 175 9.59 7.73 8.41
CA ARG A 175 11.01 7.54 8.67
C ARG A 175 11.59 6.36 7.92
N PHE A 176 10.74 5.40 7.51
CA PHE A 176 11.14 4.27 6.69
C PHE A 176 9.97 3.65 5.90
N GLY A 177 10.32 2.83 4.90
CA GLY A 177 9.39 2.04 4.10
C GLY A 177 9.56 0.54 4.29
N VAL A 178 8.48 -0.22 4.15
CA VAL A 178 8.50 -1.68 4.00
C VAL A 178 7.90 -2.02 2.64
N LEU A 179 8.75 -2.43 1.70
CA LEU A 179 8.43 -2.62 0.30
C LEU A 179 8.40 -4.13 -0.01
N MET A 180 7.20 -4.69 -0.15
CA MET A 180 7.00 -6.11 -0.42
C MET A 180 6.64 -6.33 -1.88
N ALA A 181 7.45 -7.09 -2.63
CA ALA A 181 7.22 -7.40 -4.04
C ALA A 181 6.96 -6.16 -4.93
N GLY A 182 7.59 -5.02 -4.62
CA GLY A 182 7.41 -3.76 -5.35
C GLY A 182 8.18 -3.69 -6.67
N ARG A 183 7.82 -2.74 -7.53
CA ARG A 183 8.56 -2.49 -8.78
C ARG A 183 8.58 -1.02 -9.16
N GLY A 184 9.60 -0.61 -9.91
CA GLY A 184 9.67 0.69 -10.55
C GLY A 184 8.88 0.79 -11.88
N PRO A 185 9.02 1.90 -12.61
CA PRO A 185 9.54 3.17 -12.11
C PRO A 185 8.64 3.75 -11.00
N LEU A 186 9.22 4.59 -10.12
CA LEU A 186 8.45 5.33 -9.11
C LEU A 186 7.63 6.45 -9.76
N LEU A 187 6.62 6.94 -9.04
CA LEU A 187 5.83 8.08 -9.51
C LEU A 187 6.66 9.36 -9.51
N ALA A 188 6.34 10.26 -10.44
CA ALA A 188 6.90 11.60 -10.45
C ALA A 188 6.70 12.28 -9.10
N TYR A 189 7.76 12.52 -8.34
CA TYR A 189 7.63 13.21 -7.05
C TYR A 189 7.09 14.63 -7.23
N ASP A 190 7.23 15.19 -8.44
CA ASP A 190 6.68 16.47 -8.86
C ASP A 190 5.83 16.30 -10.14
N PRO A 191 4.53 15.98 -10.02
CA PRO A 191 3.67 15.74 -11.18
C PRO A 191 3.36 16.99 -12.00
N ASP A 192 3.58 18.19 -11.45
CA ASP A 192 3.39 19.45 -12.17
C ASP A 192 4.63 19.83 -13.00
N ASN A 193 5.75 19.13 -12.80
CA ASN A 193 6.99 19.40 -13.52
C ASN A 193 7.08 18.56 -14.80
N ALA A 194 6.89 19.23 -15.94
CA ALA A 194 6.94 18.62 -17.28
C ALA A 194 8.30 18.01 -17.65
N SER A 195 9.36 18.22 -16.86
CA SER A 195 10.71 17.66 -17.11
C SER A 195 10.97 16.31 -16.42
N TRP A 196 9.95 15.66 -15.85
CA TRP A 196 10.10 14.36 -15.16
C TRP A 196 10.72 13.26 -16.04
N LEU A 197 10.47 13.30 -17.36
CA LEU A 197 11.02 12.37 -18.35
C LEU A 197 11.68 13.15 -19.49
N GLY A 198 12.97 12.96 -19.70
CA GLY A 198 13.64 13.32 -20.94
C GLY A 198 13.29 12.37 -22.09
N ASN A 199 13.61 12.75 -23.34
CA ASN A 199 13.37 11.90 -24.51
C ASN A 199 14.19 10.60 -24.51
N ASP A 200 15.33 10.57 -23.81
CA ASP A 200 16.25 9.43 -23.67
C ASP A 200 16.33 8.93 -22.22
N GLU A 201 15.24 9.13 -21.46
CA GLU A 201 15.21 8.84 -20.03
C GLU A 201 15.48 7.36 -19.73
N ARG A 202 16.46 7.10 -18.85
CA ARG A 202 16.74 5.77 -18.33
C ARG A 202 16.48 5.74 -16.84
N PHE A 203 16.08 4.57 -16.37
CA PHE A 203 15.78 4.32 -14.96
C PHE A 203 16.83 3.43 -14.29
N ASP A 204 18.06 3.42 -14.83
CA ASP A 204 19.24 2.87 -14.16
C ASP A 204 19.73 3.79 -13.03
N TYR A 205 20.59 3.26 -12.17
CA TYR A 205 21.06 3.87 -10.95
C TYR A 205 21.71 5.23 -11.20
N ASP A 206 22.66 5.30 -12.15
CA ASP A 206 23.38 6.54 -12.46
C ASP A 206 22.41 7.63 -12.96
N SER A 207 21.44 7.24 -13.78
CA SER A 207 20.39 8.16 -14.26
C SER A 207 19.47 8.60 -13.12
N ASN A 208 19.11 7.71 -12.19
CA ASN A 208 18.30 8.06 -11.02
C ASN A 208 19.05 8.95 -10.02
N VAL A 209 20.36 8.76 -9.85
CA VAL A 209 21.24 9.65 -9.10
C VAL A 209 21.26 11.04 -9.72
N ALA A 210 21.56 11.12 -11.03
CA ALA A 210 21.68 12.39 -11.74
C ALA A 210 20.37 13.20 -11.71
N ALA A 211 19.24 12.52 -11.85
CA ALA A 211 17.91 13.14 -11.85
C ALA A 211 17.31 13.36 -10.45
N LYS A 212 18.05 13.09 -9.35
CA LYS A 212 17.57 13.20 -7.95
C LYS A 212 16.32 12.35 -7.67
N ARG A 213 16.23 11.17 -8.28
CA ARG A 213 15.14 10.20 -8.08
C ARG A 213 15.52 9.05 -7.15
N LEU A 214 16.75 9.07 -6.63
CA LEU A 214 17.24 8.05 -5.71
C LEU A 214 16.64 8.24 -4.31
N LEU A 215 15.90 7.23 -3.83
CA LEU A 215 15.31 7.20 -2.50
C LEU A 215 16.38 6.92 -1.44
N ARG A 216 16.52 7.84 -0.48
CA ARG A 216 17.52 7.81 0.60
C ARG A 216 16.89 7.66 1.99
N ILE A 217 15.57 7.82 2.11
CA ILE A 217 14.86 7.43 3.32
C ILE A 217 14.95 5.91 3.46
N PRO A 218 15.27 5.36 4.65
CA PRO A 218 15.46 3.93 4.83
C PRO A 218 14.32 3.05 4.31
N THR A 219 14.67 1.96 3.63
CA THR A 219 13.69 0.99 3.11
C THR A 219 14.06 -0.45 3.47
N ILE A 220 13.04 -1.24 3.78
CA ILE A 220 13.15 -2.69 3.91
C ILE A 220 12.52 -3.29 2.66
N HIS A 221 13.30 -4.04 1.90
CA HIS A 221 12.86 -4.77 0.72
C HIS A 221 12.61 -6.22 1.10
N VAL A 222 11.40 -6.72 0.84
CA VAL A 222 11.03 -8.11 1.13
C VAL A 222 10.77 -8.83 -0.18
N HIS A 223 11.67 -9.73 -0.54
CA HIS A 223 11.67 -10.44 -1.83
C HIS A 223 11.35 -11.92 -1.63
N GLY A 224 10.29 -12.40 -2.30
CA GLY A 224 10.03 -13.83 -2.43
C GLY A 224 10.89 -14.41 -3.54
N LEU A 225 11.73 -15.40 -3.22
CA LEU A 225 12.66 -16.00 -4.18
C LEU A 225 11.98 -16.80 -5.31
N GLN A 226 10.70 -17.13 -5.13
CA GLN A 226 9.88 -17.84 -6.12
C GLN A 226 8.88 -16.90 -6.82
N ASP A 227 8.99 -15.59 -6.60
CA ASP A 227 8.17 -14.59 -7.26
C ASP A 227 8.59 -14.46 -8.74
N PRO A 228 7.69 -14.68 -9.72
CA PRO A 228 8.03 -14.47 -11.13
C PRO A 228 8.43 -13.01 -11.44
N GLY A 229 8.05 -12.07 -10.57
CA GLY A 229 8.43 -10.65 -10.64
C GLY A 229 9.73 -10.28 -9.93
N LEU A 230 10.50 -11.24 -9.38
CA LEU A 230 11.70 -10.98 -8.58
C LEU A 230 12.68 -9.98 -9.22
N GLY A 231 12.94 -10.12 -10.51
CA GLY A 231 13.82 -9.20 -11.25
C GLY A 231 13.36 -7.75 -11.19
N PHE A 232 12.04 -7.50 -11.19
CA PHE A 232 11.51 -6.14 -11.03
C PHE A 232 11.67 -5.59 -9.61
N HIS A 233 11.68 -6.48 -8.61
CA HIS A 233 11.90 -6.11 -7.20
C HIS A 233 13.36 -5.75 -6.97
N GLN A 234 14.28 -6.52 -7.56
CA GLN A 234 15.71 -6.23 -7.59
C GLN A 234 15.99 -4.89 -8.27
N VAL A 235 15.38 -4.60 -9.42
CA VAL A 235 15.49 -3.29 -10.08
C VAL A 235 15.02 -2.14 -9.17
N LEU A 236 13.93 -2.31 -8.43
CA LEU A 236 13.49 -1.29 -7.46
C LEU A 236 14.51 -1.08 -6.33
N LEU A 237 15.13 -2.16 -5.84
CA LEU A 237 16.17 -2.09 -4.82
C LEU A 237 17.45 -1.43 -5.33
N GLU A 238 17.93 -1.87 -6.49
CA GLU A 238 19.26 -1.57 -7.00
C GLU A 238 19.32 -0.24 -7.75
N GLU A 239 18.27 0.10 -8.50
CA GLU A 239 18.31 1.28 -9.37
C GLU A 239 17.65 2.51 -8.73
N TRP A 240 16.69 2.33 -7.81
CA TRP A 240 15.86 3.42 -7.28
C TRP A 240 16.14 3.79 -5.83
N CYS A 241 16.85 2.94 -5.09
CA CYS A 241 17.09 3.14 -3.66
C CYS A 241 18.59 3.22 -3.38
N ASP A 242 18.99 4.10 -2.46
CA ASP A 242 20.39 4.24 -2.06
C ASP A 242 20.82 3.00 -1.26
N PRO A 243 21.86 2.27 -1.69
CA PRO A 243 22.31 1.03 -1.04
C PRO A 243 22.77 1.24 0.40
N ARG A 244 23.06 2.47 0.82
CA ARG A 244 23.45 2.79 2.21
C ARG A 244 22.26 2.79 3.17
N THR A 245 21.04 2.89 2.64
CA THR A 245 19.81 3.02 3.44
C THR A 245 18.81 1.90 3.19
N THR A 246 19.17 0.89 2.40
CA THR A 246 18.33 -0.28 2.15
C THR A 246 18.64 -1.43 3.10
N THR A 247 17.65 -2.27 3.35
CA THR A 247 17.78 -3.54 4.08
C THR A 247 17.01 -4.60 3.29
N LEU A 248 17.67 -5.68 2.89
CA LEU A 248 17.04 -6.76 2.12
C LEU A 248 16.65 -7.93 3.03
N VAL A 249 15.46 -8.47 2.83
CA VAL A 249 14.95 -9.72 3.41
C VAL A 249 14.49 -10.61 2.27
N GLU A 250 15.08 -11.80 2.17
CA GLU A 250 14.69 -12.81 1.18
C GLU A 250 14.07 -14.02 1.87
N TRP A 251 13.07 -14.62 1.23
CA TRP A 251 12.36 -15.78 1.78
C TRP A 251 11.82 -16.69 0.66
N GLU A 252 11.55 -17.94 1.01
CA GLU A 252 11.03 -18.97 0.10
C GLU A 252 9.52 -18.81 -0.13
N GLY A 253 9.16 -17.77 -0.88
CA GLY A 253 7.78 -17.44 -1.22
C GLY A 253 7.61 -16.95 -2.66
N ASN A 254 6.39 -17.07 -3.18
CA ASN A 254 5.94 -16.50 -4.45
C ASN A 254 5.38 -15.07 -4.24
N HIS A 255 4.57 -14.55 -5.17
CA HIS A 255 3.98 -13.20 -5.14
C HIS A 255 2.90 -13.02 -4.06
N ARG A 256 3.29 -13.09 -2.79
CA ARG A 256 2.42 -12.95 -1.61
C ARG A 256 3.20 -12.41 -0.41
N LEU A 257 2.50 -12.21 0.71
CA LEU A 257 3.11 -11.87 1.99
C LEU A 257 3.62 -13.13 2.73
N PRO A 258 4.69 -13.02 3.55
CA PRO A 258 5.10 -14.09 4.45
C PRO A 258 3.98 -14.52 5.40
N ILE A 259 3.74 -15.83 5.49
CA ILE A 259 2.71 -16.41 6.37
C ILE A 259 3.34 -17.21 7.51
N LYS A 260 4.34 -18.04 7.19
CA LYS A 260 5.01 -18.90 8.16
C LYS A 260 5.73 -18.03 9.20
N THR A 261 5.61 -18.41 10.47
CA THR A 261 6.16 -17.65 11.59
C THR A 261 7.65 -17.33 11.44
N LEU A 262 8.44 -18.26 10.90
CA LEU A 262 9.88 -18.04 10.69
C LEU A 262 10.12 -16.88 9.70
N ASP A 263 9.48 -16.91 8.53
CA ASP A 263 9.63 -15.88 7.49
C ASP A 263 9.07 -14.52 7.95
N VAL A 264 7.96 -14.54 8.68
CA VAL A 264 7.36 -13.32 9.25
C VAL A 264 8.29 -12.68 10.27
N LYS A 265 8.95 -13.48 11.13
CA LYS A 265 9.92 -12.97 12.11
C LYS A 265 11.10 -12.28 11.44
N LEU A 266 11.62 -12.80 10.32
CA LEU A 266 12.70 -12.15 9.57
C LEU A 266 12.32 -10.72 9.17
N VAL A 267 11.10 -10.52 8.67
CA VAL A 267 10.60 -9.19 8.30
C VAL A 267 10.38 -8.31 9.53
N VAL A 268 9.71 -8.83 10.56
CA VAL A 268 9.39 -8.08 11.79
C VAL A 268 10.65 -7.60 12.50
N ASP A 269 11.68 -8.43 12.58
CA ASP A 269 12.95 -8.07 13.22
C ASP A 269 13.63 -6.93 12.45
N LYS A 270 13.60 -6.95 11.11
CA LYS A 270 14.09 -5.82 10.31
C LYS A 270 13.26 -4.54 10.45
N ILE A 271 11.94 -4.65 10.59
CA ILE A 271 11.08 -3.50 10.90
C ILE A 271 11.50 -2.87 12.23
N ARG A 272 11.73 -3.68 13.27
CA ARG A 272 12.19 -3.18 14.58
C ARG A 272 13.57 -2.53 14.49
N ASP A 273 14.52 -3.20 13.84
CA ASP A 273 15.89 -2.71 13.66
C ASP A 273 15.91 -1.34 12.95
N VAL A 274 15.16 -1.19 11.85
CA VAL A 274 15.08 0.09 11.13
C VAL A 274 14.33 1.14 11.94
N ALA A 275 13.24 0.79 12.61
CA ALA A 275 12.49 1.71 13.45
C ALA A 275 13.38 2.34 14.54
N VAL A 276 14.14 1.51 15.27
CA VAL A 276 15.08 2.00 16.30
C VAL A 276 16.17 2.87 15.68
N ARG A 277 16.79 2.43 14.57
CA ARG A 277 17.83 3.20 13.87
C ARG A 277 17.35 4.57 13.35
N THR A 278 16.07 4.68 13.04
CA THR A 278 15.42 5.92 12.59
C THR A 278 14.78 6.71 13.74
N GLY A 279 15.10 6.34 14.99
CA GLY A 279 14.70 7.06 16.19
C GLY A 279 13.24 6.87 16.60
N VAL A 280 12.54 5.86 16.07
CA VAL A 280 11.20 5.49 16.53
C VAL A 280 11.33 4.85 17.90
N GLN A 281 10.58 5.36 18.87
CA GLN A 281 10.54 4.79 20.22
C GLN A 281 9.58 3.61 20.24
N LEU A 282 10.13 2.40 20.34
CA LEU A 282 9.34 1.19 20.54
C LEU A 282 9.16 0.97 22.05
N LYS A 283 7.92 0.71 22.45
CA LYS A 283 7.58 0.31 23.83
C LYS A 283 7.85 -1.18 24.05
#